data_AF-A0A1F5VUT7-F1
#
_entry.id   AF-A0A1F5VUT7-F1
#
_cell.length_a   1.000
_cell.length_b   1.000
_cell.length_c   1.000
_cell.angle_alpha   90.00
_cell.angle_beta   90.00
_cell.angle_gamma   90.00
#
_symmetry.space_group_name_H-M   'P 1'
#
loop_
_entity.id
_entity.type
_entity.pdbx_description
1 polymer ?
#
loop_
_entity_poly.entity_id
_entity_poly.type
_entity_poly.pdbx_seq_one_letter_code
_entity_poly.pdbx_strand_id
1 'polypeptide(L)'
;MKLCSIARCMNTKGTPKSRYKRLDRFLLKAPFEIAEVTKAFLGMIPYEKIGGLVPVLIDQTDVSGVQVIAASIPSQGRALPLAFTTFEKEKEAKKA
;
A
#
# COMPACT_ATOMS: atom_id res chain seq x y z
N MET A 1 -12.06 1.11 5.76
CA MET A 1 -12.62 1.56 4.46
C MET A 1 -13.22 0.34 3.75
N LYS A 2 -14.43 0.41 3.15
CA LYS A 2 -15.06 -0.75 2.49
C LYS A 2 -14.79 -0.76 0.97
N LEU A 3 -14.56 -1.95 0.40
CA LEU A 3 -14.24 -2.13 -1.03
C LEU A 3 -15.32 -1.56 -1.97
N CYS A 4 -16.59 -1.64 -1.57
CA CYS A 4 -17.72 -1.06 -2.30
C CYS A 4 -17.68 0.48 -2.39
N SER A 5 -17.04 1.17 -1.43
CA SER A 5 -16.83 2.61 -1.53
C SER A 5 -15.77 2.95 -2.57
N ILE A 6 -14.65 2.23 -2.59
CA ILE A 6 -13.59 2.39 -3.60
C ILE A 6 -14.15 2.15 -5.01
N ALA A 7 -14.89 1.06 -5.19
CA ALA A 7 -15.50 0.70 -6.47
C ALA A 7 -16.47 1.76 -7.01
N ARG A 8 -17.13 2.54 -6.15
CA ARG A 8 -18.02 3.63 -6.58
C ARG A 8 -17.26 4.84 -7.09
N CYS A 9 -16.07 5.11 -6.57
CA CYS A 9 -15.20 6.22 -6.97
C CYS A 9 -14.37 5.92 -8.22
N MET A 10 -14.29 4.66 -8.67
CA MET A 10 -13.54 4.32 -9.87
C MET A 10 -14.17 4.92 -11.13
N ASN A 11 -13.38 5.69 -11.88
CA ASN A 11 -13.76 6.27 -13.17
C ASN A 11 -13.74 5.21 -14.29
N THR A 12 -14.57 4.16 -14.16
CA THR A 12 -14.70 3.09 -15.16
C THR A 12 -16.18 2.87 -15.49
N LYS A 13 -16.48 2.67 -16.77
CA LYS A 13 -17.87 2.43 -17.26
C LYS A 13 -18.52 1.24 -16.55
N GLY A 14 -19.83 1.29 -16.28
CA GLY A 14 -20.61 0.16 -15.74
C GLY A 14 -21.44 0.50 -14.49
N THR A 15 -22.16 -0.48 -13.95
CA THR A 15 -22.95 -0.34 -12.72
C THR A 15 -22.06 -0.44 -11.48
N PRO A 16 -22.51 0.03 -10.30
CA PRO A 16 -21.76 -0.14 -9.05
C PRO A 16 -21.36 -1.60 -8.77
N LYS A 17 -22.28 -2.55 -9.05
CA LYS A 17 -22.03 -3.98 -8.91
C LYS A 17 -20.95 -4.50 -9.88
N SER A 18 -20.95 -4.02 -11.14
CA SER A 18 -19.94 -4.44 -12.12
C SER A 18 -18.56 -3.84 -11.82
N ARG A 19 -18.50 -2.59 -11.35
CA ARG A 19 -17.25 -1.99 -10.84
C ARG A 19 -16.71 -2.76 -9.65
N TYR A 20 -17.56 -3.07 -8.67
CA TYR A 20 -17.17 -3.88 -7.52
C TYR A 20 -16.56 -5.22 -7.94
N LYS A 21 -17.26 -6.00 -8.77
CA LYS A 21 -16.78 -7.30 -9.24
C LYS A 21 -15.45 -7.22 -10.01
N ARG A 22 -15.22 -6.15 -10.77
CA ARG A 22 -13.94 -5.94 -11.45
C ARG A 22 -12.83 -5.61 -10.48
N LEU A 23 -13.08 -4.72 -9.53
CA LEU A 23 -12.10 -4.37 -8.50
C LEU A 23 -11.72 -5.60 -7.66
N ASP A 24 -12.72 -6.37 -7.23
CA ASP A 24 -12.53 -7.62 -6.50
C ASP A 24 -11.68 -8.63 -7.29
N ARG A 25 -12.02 -8.87 -8.57
CA ARG A 25 -11.20 -9.72 -9.45
C ARG A 25 -9.79 -9.17 -9.67
N PHE A 26 -9.64 -7.87 -9.81
CA PHE A 26 -8.34 -7.23 -9.97
C PHE A 26 -7.47 -7.49 -8.74
N LEU A 27 -8.00 -7.25 -7.54
CA LEU A 27 -7.27 -7.46 -6.29
C LEU A 27 -6.95 -8.93 -6.01
N LEU A 28 -7.85 -9.86 -6.34
CA LEU A 28 -7.69 -11.28 -6.00
C LEU A 28 -6.99 -12.11 -7.09
N LYS A 29 -7.04 -11.68 -8.35
CA LYS A 29 -6.60 -12.52 -9.49
C LYS A 29 -5.50 -11.88 -10.33
N ALA A 30 -5.14 -10.63 -10.11
CA ALA A 30 -3.99 -10.07 -10.81
C ALA A 30 -2.70 -10.55 -10.12
N PRO A 31 -1.70 -11.04 -10.87
CA PRO A 31 -0.39 -11.32 -10.33
C PRO A 31 0.30 -9.98 -10.08
N PHE A 32 0.09 -9.40 -8.89
CA PHE A 32 0.85 -8.24 -8.48
C PHE A 32 2.22 -8.68 -8.02
N GLU A 33 3.22 -8.48 -8.88
CA GLU A 33 4.60 -8.44 -8.43
C GLU A 33 4.79 -7.16 -7.62
N ILE A 34 5.10 -7.29 -6.32
CA ILE A 34 5.29 -6.14 -5.42
C ILE A 34 6.35 -5.19 -6.00
N ALA A 35 7.40 -5.73 -6.61
CA ALA A 35 8.43 -4.93 -7.26
C ALA A 35 7.87 -4.02 -8.38
N GLU A 36 6.97 -4.53 -9.22
CA GLU A 36 6.35 -3.75 -10.30
C GLU A 36 5.37 -2.71 -9.77
N VAL A 37 4.62 -3.04 -8.72
CA VAL A 37 3.73 -2.10 -8.03
C VAL A 37 4.53 -0.97 -7.39
N THR A 38 5.63 -1.28 -6.70
CA THR A 38 6.53 -0.28 -6.10
C THR A 38 7.15 0.62 -7.17
N LYS A 39 7.63 0.06 -8.30
CA LYS A 39 8.15 0.87 -9.42
C LYS A 39 7.11 1.84 -9.96
N ALA A 40 5.86 1.38 -10.13
CA ALA A 40 4.77 2.24 -10.58
C ALA A 40 4.51 3.40 -9.60
N PHE A 41 4.54 3.14 -8.28
CA PHE A 41 4.40 4.20 -7.28
C PHE A 41 5.58 5.17 -7.27
N LEU A 42 6.81 4.68 -7.46
CA LEU A 42 8.00 5.54 -7.59
C LEU A 42 7.87 6.51 -8.77
N GLY A 43 7.33 6.04 -9.91
CA GLY A 43 7.05 6.89 -11.08
C GLY A 43 6.01 8.00 -10.83
N MET A 44 5.19 7.89 -9.78
CA MET A 44 4.24 8.94 -9.39
C MET A 44 4.88 10.04 -8.54
N ILE A 45 6.11 9.84 -8.06
CA ILE A 45 6.81 10.82 -7.23
C ILE A 45 7.43 11.85 -8.18
N PRO A 46 7.15 13.15 -8.01
CA PRO A 46 7.69 14.20 -8.87
C PRO A 46 9.15 14.51 -8.49
N TYR A 47 10.06 13.54 -8.67
CA TYR A 47 11.47 13.59 -8.25
C TYR A 47 12.18 14.88 -8.68
N GLU A 48 11.90 15.35 -9.90
CA GLU A 48 12.49 16.57 -10.46
C GLU A 48 12.17 17.84 -9.65
N LYS A 49 11.06 17.85 -8.90
CA LYS A 49 10.66 18.98 -8.06
C LYS A 49 11.27 18.95 -6.66
N ILE A 50 11.88 17.84 -6.24
CA ILE A 50 12.31 17.59 -4.85
C ILE A 50 13.83 17.82 -4.68
N GLY A 51 14.57 18.16 -5.75
CA GLY A 51 15.97 18.57 -5.63
C GLY A 51 16.94 17.44 -5.26
N GLY A 52 16.58 16.18 -5.53
CA GLY A 52 17.48 15.03 -5.47
C GLY A 52 17.38 14.15 -4.21
N LEU A 53 16.81 14.65 -3.11
CA LEU A 53 16.60 13.87 -1.88
C LEU A 53 15.10 13.73 -1.58
N VAL A 54 14.63 12.50 -1.38
CA VAL A 54 13.23 12.22 -1.08
C VAL A 54 13.11 11.71 0.35
N PRO A 55 12.32 12.37 1.22
CA PRO A 55 12.12 11.91 2.58
C PRO A 55 11.37 10.57 2.57
N VAL A 56 11.85 9.62 3.38
CA VAL A 56 11.20 8.33 3.60
C VAL A 56 10.69 8.28 5.03
N LEU A 57 9.38 8.06 5.17
CA LEU A 57 8.72 7.80 6.44
C LEU A 57 8.84 6.30 6.73
N ILE A 58 9.31 5.95 7.93
CA ILE A 58 9.32 4.57 8.42
C ILE A 58 8.37 4.52 9.60
N ASP A 59 7.41 3.60 9.54
CA ASP A 59 6.41 3.39 10.58
C ASP A 59 6.20 1.90 10.84
N GLN A 60 5.82 1.57 12.07
CA GLN A 60 5.41 0.23 12.47
C GLN A 60 3.90 0.21 12.65
N THR A 61 3.24 -0.74 12.00
CA THR A 61 1.78 -0.91 12.11
C THR A 61 1.40 -2.38 12.31
N ASP A 62 0.17 -2.60 12.77
CA ASP A 62 -0.45 -3.92 12.84
C ASP A 62 -1.49 -4.04 11.73
N VAL A 63 -1.33 -5.05 10.89
CA VAL A 63 -2.29 -5.39 9.84
C VAL A 63 -2.91 -6.74 10.18
N SER A 64 -4.07 -6.70 10.84
CA SER A 64 -4.84 -7.90 11.20
C SER A 64 -4.06 -8.92 12.04
N GLY A 65 -3.30 -8.44 13.03
CA GLY A 65 -2.46 -9.25 13.92
C GLY A 65 -1.05 -9.55 13.38
N VAL A 66 -0.72 -9.08 12.18
CA VAL A 66 0.62 -9.19 11.60
C VAL A 66 1.35 -7.87 11.85
N GLN A 67 2.50 -7.93 12.50
CA GLN A 67 3.35 -6.75 12.70
C GLN A 67 4.11 -6.44 11.41
N VAL A 68 4.01 -5.19 10.97
CA VAL A 68 4.57 -4.72 9.70
C VAL A 68 5.42 -3.48 9.96
N ILE A 69 6.64 -3.45 9.42
CA ILE A 69 7.40 -2.21 9.24
C ILE A 69 7.16 -1.75 7.80
N ALA A 70 6.68 -0.53 7.63
CA ALA A 70 6.39 0.06 6.34
C ALA A 70 7.26 1.30 6.10
N ALA A 71 7.86 1.35 4.91
CA ALA A 71 8.54 2.53 4.38
C ALA A 71 7.64 3.19 3.33
N SER A 72 7.44 4.50 3.43
CA SER A 72 6.59 5.26 2.52
C SER A 72 7.15 6.63 2.21
N ILE A 73 6.80 7.17 1.05
CA ILE A 73 7.19 8.52 0.63
C ILE A 73 5.97 9.45 0.74
N PRO A 74 6.08 10.63 1.38
CA PRO A 74 4.99 11.57 1.42
C PRO A 74 4.77 12.20 0.04
N SER A 75 3.56 12.10 -0.48
CA SER A 75 3.16 12.71 -1.75
C SER A 75 1.71 13.18 -1.68
N GLN A 76 1.47 14.45 -1.96
CA GLN A 76 0.12 15.07 -1.98
C GLN A 76 -0.73 14.76 -0.73
N GLY A 77 -0.11 14.83 0.47
CA GLY A 77 -0.79 14.53 1.73
C GLY A 77 -1.12 13.05 1.96
N ARG A 78 -0.52 12.14 1.18
CA ARG A 78 -0.62 10.68 1.32
C ARG A 78 0.76 10.07 1.54
N ALA A 79 0.80 8.91 2.17
CA ALA A 79 1.98 8.06 2.25
C ALA A 79 1.92 7.04 1.09
N LEU A 80 2.82 7.17 0.11
CA LEU A 80 2.95 6.20 -0.99
C LEU A 80 3.84 5.05 -0.52
N PRO A 81 3.37 3.80 -0.56
CA PRO A 81 4.14 2.67 -0.07
C PRO A 81 5.35 2.41 -0.97
N LEU A 82 6.53 2.29 -0.34
CA LEU A 82 7.78 1.95 -1.01
C LEU A 82 8.13 0.48 -0.78
N ALA A 83 8.15 0.08 0.49
CA ALA A 83 8.49 -1.27 0.91
C ALA A 83 7.79 -1.59 2.23
N PHE A 84 7.59 -2.86 2.49
CA PHE A 84 7.14 -3.34 3.79
C PHE A 84 7.80 -4.68 4.08
N THR A 85 7.95 -4.99 5.37
CA THR A 85 8.35 -6.30 5.83
C THR A 85 7.54 -6.68 7.05
N THR A 86 7.31 -7.98 7.23
CA THR A 86 6.69 -8.52 8.42
C THR A 86 7.75 -9.02 9.38
N PHE A 87 7.45 -9.02 10.67
CA PHE A 87 8.32 -9.60 11.68
C PHE A 87 7.50 -10.22 12.80
N GLU A 88 8.09 -11.20 13.47
CA GLU A 88 7.53 -11.75 14.70
C GLU A 88 8.15 -11.04 15.88
N LYS A 89 7.34 -10.67 16.87
CA LYS A 89 7.89 -10.24 18.17
C LYS A 89 8.40 -11.49 18.87
N GLU A 90 9.69 -11.52 19.18
CA GLU A 90 10.20 -12.54 20.12
C GLU A 90 9.37 -12.45 21.40
N LYS A 91 8.86 -13.59 21.86
CA LYS A 91 8.25 -13.66 23.18
C LYS A 91 9.37 -13.38 24.17
N GLU A 92 9.24 -12.32 24.96
CA GLU A 92 10.12 -12.10 26.11
C GLU A 92 10.15 -13.41 26.92
N ALA A 93 11.29 -14.09 26.90
CA ALA A 93 11.51 -15.23 27.77
C ALA A 93 11.40 -14.68 29.19
N LYS A 94 10.32 -15.05 29.90
CA LYS A 94 10.21 -14.80 31.33
C LYS A 94 11.49 -15.33 31.97
N LYS A 95 12.34 -14.42 32.48
CA LYS A 95 13.43 -14.80 33.38
C LYS A 95 12.80 -15.55 34.54
N ALA A 96 12.99 -16.87 34.53
CA ALA A 96 12.72 -17.74 35.66
C ALA A 96 13.82 -17.58 36.71
#